data_AF-A0A218UWX1-F1
#
_entry.id   AF-A0A218UWX1-F1
#
_cell.length_a   1.000
_cell.length_b   1.000
_cell.length_c   1.000
_cell.angle_alpha   90.00
_cell.angle_beta   90.00
_cell.angle_gamma   90.00
#
_symmetry.space_group_name_H-M   'P 1'
#
loop_
_entity.id
_entity.type
_entity.pdbx_description
1 polymer ?
#
loop_
_entity_poly.entity_id
_entity_poly.type
_entity_poly.pdbx_seq_one_letter_code
_entity_poly.pdbx_strand_id
1 'polypeptide(L)'
;MVFQNVTPHEVSEMAVSFTNKDKIPRMVKVCMESSPYFQLACPSDAYHIVPTYATARVRIRFTPDETKDYSHELVCITAKERIVVPIRAIAARAVLDVPDHLDFSKCPVKYSTQKTLLVRNTGKLEAHYQLSTQSPFSVVPTTGTLGAGDSMQVTVRFHALTTGDHYGSLVVCYNTGEDSIQTNLHGEAVDLNVGLSRNSVEIEKTSITMTNHTTMFIKNRSNITAHFQWKTFPTEEHDNKEKRRQCRLLHPPNEVWEEKFKEMIQMQKVTQFFEDRSVLLSNVVQEEMAKVQQDPLLFSNDVFSIEPM
;
A
#
# COMPACT_ATOMS: atom_id res chain seq x y z
N MET A 1 37.24 -1.96 11.77
CA MET A 1 37.33 -0.69 11.02
C MET A 1 36.27 -0.71 9.92
N VAL A 2 35.54 0.38 9.69
CA VAL A 2 34.40 0.39 8.76
C VAL A 2 34.46 1.60 7.83
N PHE A 3 34.55 1.36 6.52
CA PHE A 3 34.27 2.36 5.49
C PHE A 3 32.76 2.35 5.20
N GLN A 4 32.14 3.52 5.14
CA GLN A 4 30.70 3.66 4.90
C GLN A 4 30.45 4.51 3.67
N ASN A 5 29.35 4.23 2.96
CA ASN A 5 28.90 4.97 1.78
C ASN A 5 29.97 5.02 0.68
N VAL A 6 30.65 3.90 0.47
CA VAL A 6 31.71 3.81 -0.54
C VAL A 6 31.11 3.80 -1.95
N THR A 7 31.71 4.58 -2.83
CA THR A 7 31.35 4.80 -4.23
C THR A 7 32.37 4.09 -5.12
N PRO A 8 31.94 3.40 -6.21
CA PRO A 8 32.85 2.72 -7.12
C PRO A 8 33.95 3.64 -7.65
N HIS A 9 35.18 3.13 -7.70
CA HIS A 9 36.38 3.81 -8.19
C HIS A 9 36.84 5.03 -7.39
N GLU A 10 36.15 5.40 -6.32
CA GLU A 10 36.58 6.48 -5.43
C GLU A 10 37.55 5.94 -4.37
N VAL A 11 38.66 6.65 -4.19
CA VAL A 11 39.70 6.24 -3.24
C VAL A 11 39.37 6.76 -1.86
N SER A 12 39.12 5.86 -0.92
CA SER A 12 38.93 6.16 0.49
C SER A 12 40.17 5.79 1.30
N GLU A 13 40.63 6.69 2.17
CA GLU A 13 41.73 6.39 3.09
C GLU A 13 41.26 6.44 4.55
N MET A 14 41.69 5.46 5.34
CA MET A 14 41.44 5.45 6.79
C MET A 14 42.66 4.91 7.53
N ALA A 15 42.96 5.50 8.69
CA ALA A 15 44.14 5.20 9.47
C ALA A 15 43.80 4.36 10.71
N VAL A 16 44.54 3.28 10.91
CA VAL A 16 44.55 2.53 12.16
C VAL A 16 45.73 3.01 12.99
N SER A 17 45.48 3.27 14.28
CA SER A 17 46.51 3.69 15.23
C SER A 17 46.80 2.61 16.25
N PHE A 18 48.08 2.33 16.47
CA PHE A 18 48.56 1.39 17.49
C PHE A 18 49.40 2.16 18.50
N THR A 19 49.09 2.03 19.78
CA THR A 19 49.80 2.74 20.85
C THR A 19 50.59 1.76 21.69
N ASN A 20 51.90 1.95 21.77
CA ASN A 20 52.77 1.16 22.64
C ASN A 20 52.62 1.63 24.09
N LYS A 21 52.03 0.80 24.94
CA LYS A 21 51.87 1.08 26.39
C LYS A 21 53.02 0.54 27.25
N ASP A 22 54.01 -0.10 26.64
CA ASP A 22 55.17 -0.64 27.35
C ASP A 22 56.26 0.41 27.59
N LYS A 23 57.12 0.10 28.56
CA LYS A 23 58.33 0.85 28.91
C LYS A 23 59.51 0.60 27.97
N ILE A 24 59.34 -0.23 26.93
CA ILE A 24 60.38 -0.56 25.94
C ILE A 24 59.80 -0.37 24.53
N PRO A 25 60.58 0.09 23.53
CA PRO A 25 60.14 0.13 22.14
C PRO A 25 59.65 -1.24 21.65
N ARG A 26 58.55 -1.26 20.90
CA ARG A 26 57.96 -2.49 20.37
C ARG A 26 57.99 -2.49 18.86
N MET A 27 58.42 -3.60 18.29
CA MET A 27 58.35 -3.83 16.86
C MET A 27 56.99 -4.45 16.53
N VAL A 28 56.28 -3.84 15.59
CA VAL A 28 54.98 -4.28 15.10
C VAL A 28 55.11 -4.51 13.60
N LYS A 29 54.82 -5.73 13.16
CA LYS A 29 54.70 -6.08 11.75
C LYS A 29 53.24 -5.93 11.35
N VAL A 30 52.96 -5.12 10.34
CA VAL A 30 51.59 -4.91 9.84
C VAL A 30 51.50 -5.58 8.47
N CYS A 31 50.57 -6.52 8.36
CA CYS A 31 50.39 -7.37 7.18
C CYS A 31 48.93 -7.37 6.79
N MET A 32 48.69 -7.48 5.49
CA MET A 32 47.35 -7.62 4.92
C MET A 32 47.47 -8.54 3.71
N GLU A 33 46.52 -9.45 3.52
CA GLU A 33 46.51 -10.29 2.33
C GLU A 33 46.36 -9.44 1.07
N SER A 34 46.99 -9.89 -0.03
CA SER A 34 46.95 -9.18 -1.31
C SER A 34 45.50 -9.05 -1.77
N SER A 35 45.06 -7.80 -1.94
CA SER A 35 43.71 -7.46 -2.38
C SER A 35 43.79 -6.43 -3.50
N PRO A 36 42.96 -6.56 -4.56
CA PRO A 36 42.86 -5.52 -5.58
C PRO A 36 42.21 -4.23 -5.04
N TYR A 37 41.43 -4.33 -3.96
CA TYR A 37 40.64 -3.23 -3.42
C TYR A 37 41.29 -2.57 -2.21
N PHE A 38 41.89 -3.36 -1.31
CA PHE A 38 42.56 -2.85 -0.11
C PHE A 38 44.07 -2.83 -0.30
N GLN A 39 44.67 -1.67 -0.07
CA GLN A 39 46.11 -1.47 -0.16
C GLN A 39 46.64 -0.80 1.10
N LEU A 40 47.79 -1.29 1.57
CA LEU A 40 48.52 -0.66 2.65
C LEU A 40 49.33 0.51 2.07
N ALA A 41 49.27 1.69 2.69
CA ALA A 41 50.05 2.85 2.23
C ALA A 41 51.56 2.70 2.49
N CYS A 42 51.95 1.83 3.42
CA CYS A 42 53.32 1.39 3.63
C CYS A 42 53.56 0.01 2.98
N PRO A 43 54.81 -0.37 2.71
CA PRO A 43 55.12 -1.70 2.19
C PRO A 43 54.53 -2.78 3.11
N SER A 44 53.81 -3.75 2.54
CA SER A 44 53.35 -4.93 3.29
C SER A 44 54.54 -5.60 3.96
N ASP A 45 54.35 -6.10 5.18
CA ASP A 45 55.36 -6.79 5.97
C ASP A 45 56.50 -5.91 6.51
N ALA A 46 56.41 -4.59 6.36
CA ALA A 46 57.34 -3.67 6.99
C ALA A 46 57.23 -3.73 8.52
N TYR A 47 58.38 -3.76 9.19
CA TYR A 47 58.47 -3.65 10.63
C TYR A 47 58.43 -2.18 11.04
N HIS A 48 57.43 -1.83 11.84
CA HIS A 48 57.30 -0.52 12.45
C HIS A 48 57.79 -0.57 13.89
N ILE A 49 58.82 0.22 14.21
CA ILE A 49 59.26 0.41 15.59
C ILE A 49 58.38 1.50 16.21
N VAL A 50 57.63 1.13 17.25
CA VAL A 50 56.79 2.05 18.02
C VAL A 50 57.51 2.38 19.33
N PRO A 51 58.00 3.63 19.50
CA PRO A 51 58.65 4.07 20.73
C PRO A 51 57.76 3.92 21.97
N THR A 52 58.36 4.02 23.14
CA THR A 52 57.63 3.94 24.42
C THR A 52 56.57 5.02 24.51
N TYR A 53 55.35 4.64 24.89
CA TYR A 53 54.20 5.56 25.00
C TYR A 53 53.82 6.29 23.70
N ALA A 54 54.37 5.90 22.56
CA ALA A 54 54.09 6.52 21.27
C ALA A 54 53.00 5.78 20.49
N THR A 55 52.39 6.49 19.54
CA THR A 55 51.38 5.95 18.63
C THR A 55 51.92 5.92 17.21
N ALA A 56 51.90 4.74 16.59
CA ALA A 56 52.13 4.59 15.15
C ALA A 56 50.78 4.58 14.42
N ARG A 57 50.74 5.17 13.21
CA ARG A 57 49.56 5.19 12.35
C ARG A 57 49.87 4.50 11.03
N VAL A 58 49.02 3.58 10.62
CA VAL A 58 49.09 2.94 9.31
C VAL A 58 47.83 3.29 8.54
N ARG A 59 48.00 3.79 7.31
CA ARG A 59 46.88 4.13 6.43
C ARG A 59 46.56 2.97 5.51
N ILE A 60 45.27 2.69 5.41
CA ILE A 60 44.70 1.72 4.50
C ILE A 60 43.96 2.51 3.44
N ARG A 61 44.29 2.25 2.18
CA ARG A 61 43.60 2.77 1.01
C ARG A 61 42.63 1.71 0.52
N PHE A 62 41.41 2.14 0.26
CA PHE A 62 40.35 1.29 -0.27
C PHE A 62 39.83 1.92 -1.57
N THR A 63 39.82 1.12 -2.63
CA THR A 63 39.28 1.48 -3.94
C THR A 63 38.32 0.37 -4.38
N PRO A 64 37.00 0.54 -4.24
CA PRO A 64 36.02 -0.44 -4.69
C PRO A 64 35.95 -0.47 -6.22
N ASP A 65 35.72 -1.65 -6.78
CA ASP A 65 35.41 -1.83 -8.21
C ASP A 65 33.90 -1.74 -8.50
N GLU A 66 33.06 -2.08 -7.53
CA GLU A 66 31.61 -2.20 -7.66
C GLU A 66 30.88 -1.70 -6.41
N THR A 67 29.57 -1.47 -6.53
CA THR A 67 28.71 -1.08 -5.40
C THR A 67 28.28 -2.33 -4.62
N LYS A 68 29.21 -2.91 -3.86
CA LYS A 68 28.97 -4.06 -2.97
C LYS A 68 29.69 -3.91 -1.64
N ASP A 69 29.33 -4.77 -0.69
CA ASP A 69 30.03 -4.81 0.60
C ASP A 69 31.31 -5.64 0.48
N TYR A 70 32.41 -5.12 1.04
CA TYR A 70 33.70 -5.81 1.07
C TYR A 70 34.10 -6.10 2.51
N SER A 71 34.71 -7.25 2.72
CA SER A 71 35.31 -7.64 4.00
C SER A 71 36.76 -8.00 3.80
N HIS A 72 37.63 -7.53 4.69
CA HIS A 72 39.03 -7.89 4.71
C HIS A 72 39.59 -7.87 6.13
N GLU A 73 40.83 -8.30 6.31
CA GLU A 73 41.46 -8.35 7.63
C GLU A 73 42.85 -7.71 7.62
N LEU A 74 43.11 -6.86 8.61
CA LEU A 74 44.46 -6.36 8.90
C LEU A 74 45.05 -7.18 10.05
N VAL A 75 46.23 -7.75 9.84
CA VAL A 75 46.92 -8.54 10.86
C VAL A 75 48.13 -7.77 11.38
N CYS A 76 48.14 -7.54 12.69
CA CYS A 76 49.25 -6.90 13.39
C CYS A 76 49.96 -7.94 14.26
N ILE A 77 51.24 -8.17 14.00
CA ILE A 77 52.04 -9.18 14.70
C ILE A 77 53.10 -8.46 15.52
N THR A 78 53.15 -8.75 16.81
CA THR A 78 54.21 -8.35 17.73
C THR A 78 54.94 -9.59 18.23
N ALA A 79 56.01 -9.41 19.02
CA ALA A 79 56.71 -10.53 19.65
C ALA A 79 55.85 -11.36 20.62
N LYS A 80 54.71 -10.83 21.07
CA LYS A 80 53.85 -11.48 22.07
C LYS A 80 52.47 -11.84 21.54
N GLU A 81 51.97 -11.10 20.57
CA GLU A 81 50.55 -11.10 20.21
C GLU A 81 50.35 -11.01 18.70
N ARG A 82 49.30 -11.68 18.23
CA ARG A 82 48.74 -11.52 16.89
C ARG A 82 47.34 -10.91 17.03
N ILE A 83 47.18 -9.69 16.56
CA ILE A 83 45.92 -8.93 16.62
C ILE A 83 45.34 -8.90 15.21
N VAL A 84 44.09 -9.35 15.05
CA VAL A 84 43.35 -9.27 13.80
C VAL A 84 42.33 -8.16 13.92
N VAL A 85 42.39 -7.20 13.00
CA VAL A 85 41.45 -6.08 12.92
C VAL A 85 40.58 -6.28 11.67
N PRO A 86 39.29 -6.61 11.83
CA PRO A 86 38.40 -6.76 10.68
C PRO A 86 38.17 -5.39 10.03
N ILE A 87 38.25 -5.37 8.71
CA ILE A 87 37.94 -4.25 7.83
C ILE A 87 36.62 -4.59 7.12
N ARG A 88 35.66 -3.68 7.19
CA ARG A 88 34.42 -3.76 6.42
C ARG A 88 34.28 -2.50 5.58
N ALA A 89 33.87 -2.62 4.34
CA ALA A 89 33.44 -1.51 3.51
C ALA A 89 31.99 -1.76 3.11
N ILE A 90 31.11 -0.83 3.49
CA ILE A 90 29.67 -0.92 3.24
C ILE A 90 29.36 0.06 2.11
N ALA A 91 28.81 -0.48 1.02
CA ALA A 91 28.43 0.33 -0.15
C ALA A 91 27.37 1.37 0.22
N ALA A 92 27.33 2.47 -0.54
CA ALA A 92 26.18 3.37 -0.49
C ALA A 92 24.91 2.60 -0.90
N ARG A 93 23.81 2.79 -0.16
CA ARG A 93 22.53 2.13 -0.42
C ARG A 93 21.38 3.14 -0.43
N ALA A 94 20.31 2.77 -1.11
CA ALA A 94 19.00 3.37 -0.93
C ALA A 94 18.38 2.79 0.34
N VAL A 95 17.84 3.62 1.22
CA VAL A 95 17.20 3.16 2.46
C VAL A 95 15.96 4.00 2.68
N LEU A 96 14.80 3.37 2.57
CA LEU A 96 13.51 3.99 2.86
C LEU A 96 13.17 3.78 4.33
N ASP A 97 12.90 4.88 5.00
CA ASP A 97 12.32 4.96 6.32
C ASP A 97 10.81 5.11 6.19
N VAL A 98 10.09 4.16 6.79
CA VAL A 98 8.64 4.02 6.72
C VAL A 98 8.17 3.56 8.10
N PRO A 99 7.09 4.13 8.66
CA PRO A 99 6.58 3.69 9.97
C PRO A 99 6.27 2.20 10.04
N ASP A 100 6.56 1.55 11.16
CA ASP A 100 6.28 0.11 11.36
C ASP A 100 4.78 -0.20 11.48
N HIS A 101 3.97 0.78 11.89
CA HIS A 101 2.54 0.62 12.11
C HIS A 101 1.75 1.86 11.68
N LEU A 102 0.58 1.62 11.08
CA LEU A 102 -0.39 2.66 10.74
C LEU A 102 -1.78 2.23 11.24
N ASP A 103 -2.23 2.86 12.33
CA ASP A 103 -3.54 2.64 12.90
C ASP A 103 -4.55 3.68 12.42
N PHE A 104 -5.65 3.22 11.84
CA PHE A 104 -6.80 4.05 11.44
C PHE A 104 -7.76 4.31 12.61
N SER A 105 -7.58 3.64 13.76
CA SER A 105 -8.48 3.68 14.91
C SER A 105 -9.92 3.32 14.50
N LYS A 106 -10.93 3.91 15.14
CA LYS A 106 -12.35 3.68 14.83
C LYS A 106 -12.75 4.42 13.57
N CYS A 107 -13.12 3.67 12.54
CA CYS A 107 -13.62 4.17 11.27
C CYS A 107 -15.01 3.60 10.99
N PRO A 108 -15.89 4.33 10.28
CA PRO A 108 -17.18 3.77 9.93
C PRO A 108 -17.06 2.66 8.89
N VAL A 109 -17.84 1.61 9.08
CA VAL A 109 -18.05 0.60 8.05
C VAL A 109 -18.67 1.24 6.79
N LYS A 110 -18.30 0.75 5.61
CA LYS A 110 -18.74 1.24 4.28
C LYS A 110 -18.34 2.69 3.97
N TYR A 111 -17.48 3.29 4.79
CA TYR A 111 -16.92 4.63 4.56
C TYR A 111 -15.43 4.53 4.28
N SER A 112 -14.90 5.39 3.40
CA SER A 112 -13.46 5.42 3.10
C SER A 112 -12.77 6.43 4.00
N THR A 113 -11.90 5.95 4.89
CA THR A 113 -11.04 6.79 5.74
C THR A 113 -9.64 6.80 5.16
N GLN A 114 -8.95 7.95 5.19
CA GLN A 114 -7.63 8.10 4.59
C GLN A 114 -6.64 8.63 5.63
N LYS A 115 -5.40 8.14 5.58
CA LYS A 115 -4.27 8.63 6.37
C LYS A 115 -3.05 8.80 5.48
N THR A 116 -2.25 9.81 5.79
CA THR A 116 -1.00 10.08 5.10
C THR A 116 0.16 9.42 5.84
N LEU A 117 0.94 8.65 5.11
CA LEU A 117 2.18 8.01 5.52
C LEU A 117 3.35 8.78 4.90
N LEU A 118 4.36 9.13 5.69
CA LEU A 118 5.57 9.74 5.18
C LEU A 118 6.58 8.65 4.84
N VAL A 119 7.05 8.62 3.60
CA VAL A 119 8.14 7.76 3.13
C VAL A 119 9.37 8.64 2.93
N ARG A 120 10.50 8.29 3.54
CA ARG A 120 11.73 9.11 3.46
C ARG A 120 12.92 8.28 3.04
N ASN A 121 13.70 8.76 2.08
CA ASN A 121 14.98 8.14 1.75
C ASN A 121 16.07 8.66 2.70
N THR A 122 16.48 7.83 3.64
CA THR A 122 17.60 8.09 4.57
C THR A 122 18.94 7.58 4.02
N GLY A 123 18.91 6.88 2.88
CA GLY A 123 20.08 6.39 2.17
C GLY A 123 20.84 7.48 1.41
N LYS A 124 21.87 7.04 0.69
CA LYS A 124 22.75 7.89 -0.14
C LYS A 124 22.50 7.75 -1.63
N LEU A 125 21.82 6.69 -2.04
CA LEU A 125 21.42 6.47 -3.43
C LEU A 125 19.94 6.77 -3.61
N GLU A 126 19.56 7.06 -4.86
CA GLU A 126 18.17 7.18 -5.27
C GLU A 126 17.43 5.86 -5.03
N ALA A 127 16.22 5.95 -4.47
CA ALA A 127 15.38 4.81 -4.15
C ALA A 127 14.18 4.77 -5.11
N HIS A 128 14.07 3.68 -5.88
CA HIS A 128 12.86 3.35 -6.62
C HIS A 128 12.07 2.31 -5.84
N TYR A 129 10.81 2.61 -5.55
CA TYR A 129 9.97 1.75 -4.73
C TYR A 129 8.58 1.52 -5.29
N GLN A 130 8.02 0.38 -4.92
CA GLN A 130 6.65 -0.01 -5.18
C GLN A 130 5.96 -0.38 -3.87
N LEU A 131 4.79 0.20 -3.66
CA LEU A 131 3.90 -0.02 -2.52
C LEU A 131 2.76 -0.94 -2.95
N SER A 132 2.51 -1.96 -2.13
CA SER A 132 1.41 -2.90 -2.35
C SER A 132 0.71 -3.24 -1.04
N THR A 133 -0.61 -3.37 -1.11
CA THR A 133 -1.46 -3.79 0.00
C THR A 133 -2.72 -4.45 -0.56
N GLN A 134 -3.54 -5.01 0.33
CA GLN A 134 -4.75 -5.75 -0.03
C GLN A 134 -5.98 -5.12 0.63
N SER A 135 -7.14 -5.34 0.01
CA SER A 135 -8.44 -4.96 0.59
C SER A 135 -8.56 -5.48 2.03
N PRO A 136 -9.05 -4.68 2.98
CA PRO A 136 -9.77 -3.40 2.83
C PRO A 136 -8.88 -2.15 2.70
N PHE A 137 -7.56 -2.30 2.58
CA PHE A 137 -6.63 -1.21 2.43
C PHE A 137 -6.28 -0.95 0.96
N SER A 138 -5.95 0.30 0.64
CA SER A 138 -5.39 0.69 -0.66
C SER A 138 -4.41 1.84 -0.48
N VAL A 139 -3.48 2.03 -1.42
CA VAL A 139 -2.39 3.01 -1.30
C VAL A 139 -2.19 3.78 -2.59
N VAL A 140 -1.97 5.10 -2.49
CA VAL A 140 -1.71 5.99 -3.62
C VAL A 140 -0.69 7.07 -3.23
N PRO A 141 0.37 7.32 -4.02
CA PRO A 141 0.76 6.57 -5.22
C PRO A 141 1.30 5.17 -4.87
N THR A 142 1.19 4.22 -5.80
CA THR A 142 1.70 2.85 -5.65
C THR A 142 3.17 2.71 -6.01
N THR A 143 3.76 3.69 -6.70
CA THR A 143 5.18 3.72 -7.04
C THR A 143 5.74 5.12 -6.85
N GLY A 144 7.05 5.20 -6.66
CA GLY A 144 7.73 6.49 -6.54
C GLY A 144 9.24 6.36 -6.65
N THR A 145 9.88 7.50 -6.84
CA THR A 145 11.33 7.67 -6.86
C THR A 145 11.70 8.76 -5.87
N LEU A 146 12.66 8.49 -4.99
CA LEU A 146 13.13 9.43 -3.98
C LEU A 146 14.65 9.59 -4.06
N GLY A 147 15.12 10.81 -4.26
CA GLY A 147 16.53 11.15 -4.13
C GLY A 147 17.03 10.99 -2.69
N ALA A 148 18.35 11.03 -2.50
CA ALA A 148 18.96 10.90 -1.17
C ALA A 148 18.53 12.07 -0.27
N GLY A 149 17.90 11.75 0.86
CA GLY A 149 17.39 12.73 1.83
C GLY A 149 15.97 13.22 1.55
N ASP A 150 15.39 12.90 0.39
CA ASP A 150 14.04 13.34 0.01
C ASP A 150 12.95 12.56 0.76
N SER A 151 11.74 13.12 0.74
CA SER A 151 10.56 12.49 1.33
C SER A 151 9.32 12.69 0.47
N MET A 152 8.40 11.73 0.54
CA MET A 152 7.14 11.73 -0.18
C MET A 152 6.00 11.39 0.77
N GLN A 153 4.88 12.09 0.61
CA GLN A 153 3.64 11.76 1.29
C GLN A 153 2.84 10.76 0.45
N VAL A 154 2.48 9.65 1.07
CA VAL A 154 1.68 8.58 0.47
C VAL A 154 0.36 8.49 1.22
N THR A 155 -0.75 8.37 0.49
CA THR A 155 -2.08 8.23 1.10
C THR A 155 -2.46 6.76 1.15
N VAL A 156 -2.69 6.24 2.36
CA VAL A 156 -3.28 4.93 2.60
C VAL A 156 -4.77 5.14 2.90
N ARG A 157 -5.63 4.38 2.22
CA ARG A 157 -7.08 4.39 2.44
C ARG A 157 -7.53 3.09 3.05
N PHE A 158 -8.47 3.17 3.97
CA PHE A 158 -9.14 2.06 4.62
C PHE A 158 -10.63 2.11 4.27
N HIS A 159 -11.16 1.03 3.69
CA HIS A 159 -12.56 0.90 3.30
C HIS A 159 -13.07 -0.50 3.65
N ALA A 160 -13.54 -0.68 4.88
CA ALA A 160 -14.09 -1.94 5.35
C ALA A 160 -15.57 -2.08 5.01
N LEU A 161 -15.98 -3.27 4.55
CA LEU A 161 -17.39 -3.59 4.25
C LEU A 161 -18.13 -4.26 5.41
N THR A 162 -17.38 -4.75 6.40
CA THR A 162 -17.89 -5.43 7.60
C THR A 162 -17.36 -4.75 8.86
N THR A 163 -18.14 -4.80 9.94
CA THR A 163 -17.73 -4.30 11.25
C THR A 163 -16.69 -5.21 11.91
N GLY A 164 -15.87 -4.66 12.81
CA GLY A 164 -14.82 -5.36 13.55
C GLY A 164 -13.42 -4.89 13.18
N ASP A 165 -12.41 -5.54 13.75
CA ASP A 165 -11.00 -5.22 13.49
C ASP A 165 -10.53 -5.79 12.15
N HIS A 166 -9.84 -4.96 11.38
CA HIS A 166 -9.21 -5.34 10.12
C HIS A 166 -7.70 -5.11 10.21
N TYR A 167 -6.95 -6.14 9.83
CA TYR A 167 -5.49 -6.12 9.82
C TYR A 167 -4.99 -6.34 8.40
N GLY A 168 -3.86 -5.73 8.08
CA GLY A 168 -3.19 -5.91 6.80
C GLY A 168 -1.73 -5.49 6.87
N SER A 169 -1.04 -5.63 5.75
CA SER A 169 0.33 -5.13 5.60
C SER A 169 0.44 -4.25 4.37
N LEU A 170 1.22 -3.19 4.50
CA LEU A 170 1.73 -2.40 3.38
C LEU A 170 3.17 -2.84 3.14
N VAL A 171 3.40 -3.44 1.98
CA VAL A 171 4.72 -3.93 1.58
C VAL A 171 5.38 -2.91 0.68
N VAL A 172 6.62 -2.55 1.02
CA VAL A 172 7.48 -1.66 0.24
C VAL A 172 8.57 -2.51 -0.40
N CYS A 173 8.52 -2.63 -1.73
CA CYS A 173 9.50 -3.37 -2.52
C CYS A 173 10.48 -2.39 -3.18
N TYR A 174 11.78 -2.69 -3.10
CA TYR A 174 12.80 -2.00 -3.88
C TYR A 174 12.93 -2.63 -5.26
N ASN A 175 13.10 -1.82 -6.31
CA ASN A 175 13.35 -2.34 -7.65
C ASN A 175 14.71 -3.05 -7.80
N THR A 176 15.61 -2.91 -6.82
CA THR A 176 16.94 -3.53 -6.79
C THR A 176 16.92 -5.00 -6.35
N GLY A 177 15.76 -5.54 -5.93
CA GLY A 177 15.64 -6.91 -5.44
C GLY A 177 16.11 -7.12 -3.99
N GLU A 178 16.32 -6.03 -3.24
CA GLU A 178 16.61 -6.06 -1.80
C GLU A 178 15.34 -6.32 -0.95
N ASP A 179 15.56 -6.63 0.33
CA ASP A 179 14.55 -6.95 1.34
C ASP A 179 13.35 -5.98 1.33
N SER A 180 12.12 -6.53 1.40
CA SER A 180 10.89 -5.75 1.47
C SER A 180 10.61 -5.26 2.88
N ILE A 181 10.34 -3.97 3.05
CA ILE A 181 9.90 -3.40 4.33
C ILE A 181 8.39 -3.62 4.46
N GLN A 182 7.91 -3.92 5.66
CA GLN A 182 6.50 -4.11 5.94
C GLN A 182 6.01 -3.16 7.03
N THR A 183 4.93 -2.43 6.73
CA THR A 183 4.18 -1.62 7.71
C THR A 183 2.89 -2.34 8.05
N ASN A 184 2.63 -2.57 9.33
CA ASN A 184 1.39 -3.18 9.80
C ASN A 184 0.24 -2.17 9.73
N LEU A 185 -0.86 -2.54 9.08
CA LEU A 185 -2.07 -1.72 8.98
C LEU A 185 -3.14 -2.27 9.93
N HIS A 186 -3.81 -1.37 10.64
CA HIS A 186 -4.94 -1.71 11.50
C HIS A 186 -6.07 -0.68 11.34
N GLY A 187 -7.31 -1.14 11.42
CA GLY A 187 -8.47 -0.27 11.56
C GLY A 187 -9.66 -1.01 12.13
N GLU A 188 -10.35 -0.39 13.09
CA GLU A 188 -11.58 -0.90 13.69
C GLU A 188 -12.77 -0.31 12.92
N ALA A 189 -13.50 -1.16 12.19
CA ALA A 189 -14.70 -0.76 11.48
C ALA A 189 -15.92 -0.83 12.40
N VAL A 190 -16.53 0.33 12.68
CA VAL A 190 -17.71 0.44 13.56
C VAL A 190 -18.93 0.88 12.77
N ASP A 191 -20.12 0.49 13.23
CA ASP A 191 -21.35 1.03 12.67
C ASP A 191 -21.55 2.49 13.13
N LEU A 192 -22.10 3.33 12.25
CA LEU A 192 -22.44 4.69 12.62
C LEU A 192 -23.64 4.67 13.56
N ASN A 193 -23.60 5.51 14.59
CA ASN A 193 -24.75 5.72 15.47
C ASN A 193 -25.79 6.63 14.77
N VAL A 194 -26.40 6.10 13.71
CA VAL A 194 -27.50 6.71 12.97
C VAL A 194 -28.74 5.91 13.26
N GLY A 195 -29.75 6.56 13.82
CA GLY A 195 -30.99 5.88 14.20
C GLY A 195 -32.22 6.70 13.86
N LEU A 196 -33.35 6.03 13.72
CA LEU A 196 -34.65 6.68 13.61
C LEU A 196 -35.16 7.06 15.00
N SER A 197 -35.92 8.16 15.10
CA SER A 197 -36.60 8.53 16.34
C SER A 197 -37.67 7.51 16.73
N ARG A 198 -38.24 6.81 15.73
CA ARG A 198 -39.26 5.77 15.87
C ARG A 198 -39.12 4.77 14.71
N ASN A 199 -39.36 3.48 14.99
CA ASN A 199 -39.24 2.40 14.00
C ASN A 199 -40.58 2.08 13.31
N SER A 200 -41.67 2.67 13.79
CA SER A 200 -42.99 2.59 13.18
C SER A 200 -43.62 3.98 13.18
N VAL A 201 -44.38 4.26 12.12
CA VAL A 201 -45.17 5.48 11.98
C VAL A 201 -46.60 5.06 11.71
N GLU A 202 -47.50 5.43 12.62
CA GLU A 202 -48.94 5.32 12.41
C GLU A 202 -49.44 6.70 11.97
N ILE A 203 -50.19 6.73 10.87
CA ILE A 203 -50.82 7.95 10.36
C ILE A 203 -52.29 7.91 10.77
N GLU A 204 -52.77 8.98 11.39
CA GLU A 204 -54.16 9.06 11.82
C GLU A 204 -55.11 9.05 10.61
N LYS A 205 -56.31 8.52 10.83
CA LYS A 205 -57.35 8.45 9.80
C LYS A 205 -57.67 9.86 9.28
N THR A 206 -57.78 9.98 7.96
CA THR A 206 -58.15 11.22 7.28
C THR A 206 -59.40 10.98 6.42
N SER A 207 -60.13 12.05 6.13
CA SER A 207 -61.29 12.00 5.24
C SER A 207 -60.86 11.71 3.79
N ILE A 208 -61.76 11.16 2.98
CA ILE A 208 -61.54 10.95 1.55
C ILE A 208 -61.11 12.29 0.94
N THR A 209 -60.06 12.27 0.11
CA THR A 209 -59.39 13.41 -0.57
C THR A 209 -58.49 14.32 0.28
N MET A 210 -58.35 14.10 1.59
CA MET A 210 -57.41 14.85 2.43
C MET A 210 -56.10 14.09 2.67
N THR A 211 -54.97 14.79 2.72
CA THR A 211 -53.66 14.24 3.10
C THR A 211 -53.36 14.51 4.57
N ASN A 212 -52.84 13.48 5.25
CA ASN A 212 -52.31 13.59 6.61
C ASN A 212 -50.83 13.23 6.58
N HIS A 213 -50.02 13.87 7.42
CA HIS A 213 -48.58 13.65 7.47
C HIS A 213 -48.10 13.47 8.91
N THR A 214 -47.07 12.66 9.06
CA THR A 214 -46.43 12.41 10.35
C THR A 214 -44.92 12.48 10.17
N THR A 215 -44.24 13.31 10.98
CA THR A 215 -42.80 13.57 10.83
C THR A 215 -41.95 12.62 11.68
N MET A 216 -40.99 11.90 11.10
CA MET A 216 -39.96 11.19 11.87
C MET A 216 -38.60 11.88 11.74
N PHE A 217 -37.72 11.70 12.73
CA PHE A 217 -36.37 12.25 12.71
C PHE A 217 -35.33 11.16 12.51
N ILE A 218 -34.38 11.41 11.61
CA ILE A 218 -33.13 10.66 11.51
C ILE A 218 -32.13 11.35 12.44
N LYS A 219 -31.66 10.64 13.45
CA LYS A 219 -30.71 11.15 14.44
C LYS A 219 -29.33 10.58 14.11
N ASN A 220 -28.46 11.42 13.55
CA ASN A 220 -27.04 11.11 13.42
C ASN A 220 -26.31 11.55 14.69
N ARG A 221 -25.88 10.59 15.52
CA ARG A 221 -25.09 10.83 16.74
C ARG A 221 -23.60 10.61 16.51
N SER A 222 -23.17 10.50 15.26
CA SER A 222 -21.76 10.41 14.88
C SER A 222 -21.22 11.77 14.44
N ASN A 223 -19.90 11.90 14.37
CA ASN A 223 -19.20 13.07 13.85
C ASN A 223 -18.99 13.01 12.32
N ILE A 224 -19.64 12.07 11.63
CA ILE A 224 -19.47 11.82 10.20
C ILE A 224 -20.80 12.02 9.50
N THR A 225 -20.78 12.74 8.38
CA THR A 225 -21.99 13.00 7.58
C THR A 225 -22.56 11.69 7.07
N ALA A 226 -23.74 11.33 7.54
CA ALA A 226 -24.46 10.15 7.10
C ALA A 226 -25.20 10.44 5.80
N HIS A 227 -24.85 9.72 4.74
CA HIS A 227 -25.64 9.69 3.51
C HIS A 227 -26.66 8.56 3.62
N PHE A 228 -27.92 8.84 3.32
CA PHE A 228 -29.01 7.87 3.42
C PHE A 228 -29.95 7.99 2.23
N GLN A 229 -30.67 6.91 1.96
CA GLN A 229 -31.68 6.79 0.92
C GLN A 229 -32.76 5.82 1.40
N TRP A 230 -34.02 6.07 1.02
CA TRP A 230 -35.12 5.14 1.29
C TRP A 230 -35.15 4.08 0.20
N LYS A 231 -34.92 2.81 0.57
CA LYS A 231 -34.92 1.67 -0.35
C LYS A 231 -36.24 0.91 -0.29
N THR A 232 -36.60 0.27 -1.39
CA THR A 232 -37.74 -0.65 -1.45
C THR A 232 -37.49 -1.93 -0.64
N PHE A 233 -36.26 -2.44 -0.65
CA PHE A 233 -35.88 -3.66 0.08
C PHE A 233 -34.95 -3.35 1.26
N PRO A 234 -34.97 -4.18 2.32
CA PRO A 234 -34.24 -3.91 3.56
C PRO A 234 -32.72 -4.09 3.45
N THR A 235 -32.22 -4.89 2.51
CA THR A 235 -30.79 -5.19 2.37
C THR A 235 -30.33 -5.16 0.92
N GLU A 236 -29.05 -4.88 0.73
CA GLU A 236 -28.41 -4.88 -0.60
C GLU A 236 -28.46 -6.26 -1.27
N GLU A 237 -28.47 -7.36 -0.50
CA GLU A 237 -28.67 -8.70 -1.04
C GLU A 237 -30.05 -8.89 -1.68
N HIS A 238 -31.09 -8.28 -1.09
CA HIS A 238 -32.44 -8.33 -1.63
C HIS A 238 -32.55 -7.47 -2.90
N ASP A 239 -31.96 -6.26 -2.90
CA ASP A 239 -31.80 -5.45 -4.11
C ASP A 239 -31.13 -6.26 -5.23
N ASN A 240 -29.98 -6.88 -4.92
CA ASN A 240 -29.22 -7.69 -5.89
C ASN A 240 -29.98 -8.93 -6.36
N LYS A 241 -30.84 -9.52 -5.52
CA LYS A 241 -31.70 -10.65 -5.91
C LYS A 241 -32.80 -10.21 -6.88
N GLU A 242 -33.40 -9.05 -6.62
CA GLU A 242 -34.45 -8.49 -7.47
C GLU A 242 -33.89 -8.02 -8.82
N LYS A 243 -32.76 -7.31 -8.84
CA LYS A 243 -32.05 -6.95 -10.08
C LYS A 243 -31.74 -8.19 -10.92
N ARG A 244 -31.22 -9.26 -10.29
CA ARG A 244 -30.99 -10.54 -10.96
C ARG A 244 -32.28 -11.15 -11.51
N ARG A 245 -33.41 -11.03 -10.81
CA ARG A 245 -34.72 -11.50 -11.29
C ARG A 245 -35.18 -10.71 -12.52
N GLN A 246 -35.11 -9.38 -12.48
CA GLN A 246 -35.49 -8.50 -13.58
C GLN A 246 -34.60 -8.73 -14.82
N CYS A 247 -33.29 -8.85 -14.65
CA CYS A 247 -32.39 -9.22 -15.76
C CYS A 247 -32.75 -10.58 -16.36
N ARG A 248 -33.06 -11.59 -15.54
CA ARG A 248 -33.53 -12.90 -16.05
C ARG A 248 -34.86 -12.81 -16.81
N LEU A 249 -35.75 -11.88 -16.44
CA LEU A 249 -37.01 -11.66 -17.16
C LEU A 249 -36.79 -10.95 -18.52
N LEU A 250 -35.77 -10.10 -18.62
CA LEU A 250 -35.35 -9.47 -19.88
C LEU A 250 -34.65 -10.46 -20.82
N HIS A 251 -34.02 -11.51 -20.29
CA HIS A 251 -33.43 -12.60 -21.06
C HIS A 251 -34.08 -13.96 -20.71
N PRO A 252 -35.28 -14.24 -21.24
CA PRO A 252 -35.92 -15.54 -21.08
C PRO A 252 -35.03 -16.70 -21.57
N PRO A 253 -35.26 -17.94 -21.09
CA PRO A 253 -34.62 -19.13 -21.66
C PRO A 253 -34.83 -19.20 -23.18
N ASN A 254 -33.86 -19.79 -23.90
CA ASN A 254 -33.84 -19.86 -25.37
C ASN A 254 -35.19 -20.26 -26.00
N GLU A 255 -35.94 -21.16 -25.39
CA GLU A 255 -37.25 -21.64 -25.88
C GLU A 255 -38.31 -20.52 -25.93
N VAL A 256 -38.36 -19.63 -24.93
CA VAL A 256 -39.30 -18.49 -24.89
C VAL A 256 -38.80 -17.33 -25.75
N TRP A 257 -37.47 -17.23 -25.90
CA TRP A 257 -36.83 -16.28 -26.80
C TRP A 257 -37.18 -16.58 -28.26
N GLU A 258 -37.17 -17.84 -28.68
CA GLU A 258 -37.56 -18.25 -30.03
C GLU A 258 -39.05 -17.98 -30.34
N GLU A 259 -39.95 -18.16 -29.39
CA GLU A 259 -41.38 -17.88 -29.60
C GLU A 259 -41.68 -16.38 -29.68
N LYS A 260 -41.14 -15.57 -28.76
CA LYS A 260 -41.28 -14.10 -28.84
C LYS A 260 -40.61 -13.52 -30.08
N PHE A 261 -39.51 -14.12 -30.54
CA PHE A 261 -38.82 -13.78 -31.78
C PHE A 261 -39.69 -14.08 -33.01
N LYS A 262 -40.38 -15.23 -33.03
CA LYS A 262 -41.35 -15.58 -34.09
C LYS A 262 -42.54 -14.63 -34.11
N GLU A 263 -43.11 -14.29 -32.95
CA GLU A 263 -44.25 -13.36 -32.84
C GLU A 263 -43.88 -11.93 -33.30
N MET A 264 -42.71 -11.43 -32.91
CA MET A 264 -42.22 -10.11 -33.35
C MET A 264 -41.93 -10.04 -34.85
N ILE A 265 -41.38 -11.11 -35.45
CA ILE A 265 -41.19 -11.21 -36.90
C ILE A 265 -42.53 -11.24 -37.64
N GLN A 266 -43.55 -11.87 -37.06
CA GLN A 266 -44.86 -12.02 -37.68
C GLN A 266 -45.68 -10.71 -37.68
N MET A 267 -45.41 -9.79 -36.74
CA MET A 267 -46.01 -8.45 -36.72
C MET A 267 -45.39 -7.45 -37.70
N GLN A 268 -44.17 -7.67 -38.20
CA GLN A 268 -43.51 -6.77 -39.15
C GLN A 268 -43.28 -7.44 -40.51
N LYS A 269 -44.29 -7.35 -41.39
CA LYS A 269 -44.18 -7.79 -42.80
C LYS A 269 -43.29 -6.86 -43.66
N VAL A 270 -41.98 -6.74 -43.41
CA VAL A 270 -41.04 -6.05 -44.35
C VAL A 270 -39.60 -6.60 -44.27
N THR A 271 -39.17 -7.19 -45.39
CA THR A 271 -37.84 -7.35 -46.03
C THR A 271 -36.54 -7.48 -45.21
N GLN A 272 -35.91 -8.66 -45.34
CA GLN A 272 -34.52 -8.93 -45.77
C GLN A 272 -33.39 -8.00 -45.27
N PHE A 273 -33.05 -8.10 -43.98
CA PHE A 273 -31.70 -7.90 -43.41
C PHE A 273 -31.67 -8.62 -42.04
N PHE A 274 -31.27 -9.89 -42.03
CA PHE A 274 -31.46 -10.79 -40.88
C PHE A 274 -30.28 -10.80 -39.88
N GLU A 275 -29.07 -10.45 -40.30
CA GLU A 275 -27.88 -10.50 -39.41
C GLU A 275 -27.77 -9.27 -38.48
N ASP A 276 -28.19 -8.09 -38.94
CA ASP A 276 -28.07 -6.83 -38.18
C ASP A 276 -29.09 -6.71 -37.03
N ARG A 277 -30.26 -7.36 -37.17
CA ARG A 277 -31.37 -7.23 -36.21
C ARG A 277 -31.15 -8.01 -34.91
N SER A 278 -30.41 -9.11 -34.94
CA SER A 278 -30.06 -9.90 -33.75
C SER A 278 -29.15 -9.11 -32.82
N VAL A 279 -28.13 -8.47 -33.40
CA VAL A 279 -27.17 -7.61 -32.68
C VAL A 279 -27.88 -6.38 -32.10
N LEU A 280 -28.79 -5.77 -32.86
CA LEU A 280 -29.54 -4.60 -32.40
C LEU A 280 -30.45 -4.94 -31.20
N LEU A 281 -31.12 -6.10 -31.21
CA LEU A 281 -31.92 -6.58 -30.09
C LEU A 281 -31.08 -7.00 -28.87
N SER A 282 -29.93 -7.66 -29.08
CA SER A 282 -29.02 -7.99 -27.98
C SER A 282 -28.49 -6.73 -27.30
N ASN A 283 -28.19 -5.69 -28.09
CA ASN A 283 -27.75 -4.40 -27.56
C ASN A 283 -28.86 -3.73 -26.74
N VAL A 284 -30.10 -3.72 -27.23
CA VAL A 284 -31.25 -3.20 -26.47
C VAL A 284 -31.45 -3.95 -25.15
N VAL A 285 -31.35 -5.28 -25.15
CA VAL A 285 -31.47 -6.07 -23.91
C VAL A 285 -30.31 -5.79 -22.96
N GLN A 286 -29.07 -5.65 -23.46
CA GLN A 286 -27.92 -5.28 -22.65
C GLN A 286 -28.06 -3.87 -22.04
N GLU A 287 -28.58 -2.92 -22.81
CA GLU A 287 -28.89 -1.57 -22.32
C GLU A 287 -29.96 -1.59 -21.23
N GLU A 288 -31.06 -2.33 -21.42
CA GLU A 288 -32.11 -2.48 -20.40
C GLU A 288 -31.59 -3.21 -19.15
N MET A 289 -30.74 -4.23 -19.31
CA MET A 289 -30.07 -4.86 -18.17
C MET A 289 -29.15 -3.88 -17.44
N ALA A 290 -28.40 -3.04 -18.17
CA ALA A 290 -27.57 -2.01 -17.57
C ALA A 290 -28.41 -1.00 -16.79
N LYS A 291 -29.58 -0.61 -17.32
CA LYS A 291 -30.56 0.24 -16.60
C LYS A 291 -31.03 -0.42 -15.30
N VAL A 292 -31.41 -1.70 -15.34
CA VAL A 292 -31.79 -2.47 -14.13
C VAL A 292 -30.65 -2.53 -13.11
N GLN A 293 -29.39 -2.70 -13.56
CA GLN A 293 -28.25 -2.72 -12.65
C GLN A 293 -27.99 -1.34 -12.02
N GLN A 294 -28.20 -0.26 -12.79
CA GLN A 294 -28.03 1.12 -12.32
C GLN A 294 -29.21 1.62 -11.47
N ASP A 295 -30.39 0.99 -11.56
CA ASP A 295 -31.57 1.38 -10.78
C ASP A 295 -31.28 1.33 -9.27
N PRO A 296 -31.43 2.44 -8.53
CA PRO A 296 -31.25 2.46 -7.09
C PRO A 296 -32.35 1.73 -6.32
N LEU A 297 -33.46 1.30 -6.92
CA LEU A 297 -34.59 0.64 -6.25
C LEU A 297 -35.10 1.44 -5.04
N LEU A 298 -35.25 2.76 -5.21
CA LEU A 298 -35.76 3.65 -4.17
C LEU A 298 -37.19 3.29 -3.79
N PHE A 299 -37.57 3.61 -2.55
CA PHE A 299 -38.92 3.40 -2.05
C PHE A 299 -39.93 4.17 -2.91
N SER A 300 -40.94 3.46 -3.41
CA SER A 300 -42.06 4.02 -4.15
C SER A 300 -43.34 3.32 -3.73
N ASN A 301 -44.38 4.09 -3.42
CA ASN A 301 -45.68 3.58 -3.02
C ASN A 301 -46.78 4.53 -3.49
N ASP A 302 -47.91 3.98 -3.94
CA ASP A 302 -49.03 4.79 -4.46
C ASP A 302 -49.81 5.53 -3.34
N VAL A 303 -49.66 5.07 -2.10
CA VAL A 303 -50.43 5.55 -0.93
C VAL A 303 -49.58 6.44 -0.02
N PHE A 304 -48.28 6.19 0.09
CA PHE A 304 -47.38 6.92 0.99
C PHE A 304 -46.27 7.63 0.23
N SER A 305 -46.09 8.92 0.49
CA SER A 305 -44.94 9.72 0.05
C SER A 305 -44.04 10.06 1.24
N ILE A 306 -42.73 10.16 0.98
CA ILE A 306 -41.73 10.59 1.97
C ILE A 306 -41.05 11.84 1.42
N GLU A 307 -41.19 12.96 2.13
CA GLU A 307 -40.62 14.25 1.73
C GLU A 307 -39.62 14.72 2.80
N PRO A 308 -38.39 15.11 2.41
CA PRO A 308 -37.45 15.76 3.33
C PRO A 308 -37.96 17.17 3.66
N MET A 309 -38.09 17.47 4.95
CA MET A 309 -38.34 18.83 5.45
C MET A 309 -37.04 19.59 5.68
#